data_AF-A0A843AQG0-F1
#
_entry.id   AF-A0A843AQG0-F1
#
_cell.length_a   1.000
_cell.length_b   1.000
_cell.length_c   1.000
_cell.angle_alpha   90.00
_cell.angle_beta   90.00
_cell.angle_gamma   90.00
#
_symmetry.space_group_name_H-M   'P 1'
#
loop_
_entity.id
_entity.type
_entity.pdbx_description
1 polymer ?
#
loop_
_entity_poly.entity_id
_entity_poly.type
_entity_poly.pdbx_seq_one_letter_code
_entity_poly.pdbx_strand_id
1 'polypeptide(L)'
;MPPKPLVERSDHYDEIMDMIKEGLSSRTISNYLKDEYNEIISHTAINNYIQSLKNKIGSEYHKRKKTNVPKIVQNERDKKDKSNEVINKGVNDIDSLDRIISLAENLNLDVSGI
;
A
#
# COMPACT_ATOMS: atom_id res chain seq x y z
N MET A 1 -0.94 -21.59 18.50
CA MET A 1 -1.89 -20.69 17.82
C MET A 1 -3.21 -20.72 18.57
N PRO A 2 -3.93 -19.59 18.72
CA PRO A 2 -5.26 -19.61 19.30
C PRO A 2 -6.21 -20.45 18.41
N PRO A 3 -7.18 -21.17 19.00
CA PRO A 3 -8.14 -21.96 18.25
C PRO A 3 -9.00 -21.08 17.33
N LYS A 4 -9.37 -21.61 16.16
CA LYS A 4 -10.28 -20.92 15.23
C LYS A 4 -11.65 -20.68 15.91
N PRO A 5 -12.28 -19.52 15.68
CA PRO A 5 -13.65 -19.25 16.15
C PRO A 5 -14.63 -20.33 15.68
N LEU A 6 -15.67 -20.61 16.46
CA LEU A 6 -16.70 -21.60 16.11
C LEU A 6 -17.34 -21.32 14.75
N VAL A 7 -17.55 -20.04 14.43
CA VAL A 7 -18.08 -19.63 13.12
C VAL A 7 -17.17 -20.04 11.97
N GLU A 8 -15.85 -19.88 12.08
CA GLU A 8 -14.88 -20.29 11.04
C GLU A 8 -14.70 -21.82 10.92
N ARG A 9 -15.29 -22.57 11.86
CA ARG A 9 -15.24 -24.03 11.87
C ARG A 9 -16.55 -24.67 11.40
N SER A 10 -17.61 -23.87 11.21
CA SER A 10 -18.88 -24.34 10.71
C SER A 10 -18.75 -24.72 9.24
N ASP A 11 -19.38 -25.82 8.84
CA ASP A 11 -19.52 -26.21 7.43
C ASP A 11 -20.45 -25.24 6.67
N HIS A 12 -21.23 -24.44 7.41
CA HIS A 12 -22.16 -23.42 6.90
C HIS A 12 -21.57 -22.00 6.97
N TYR A 13 -20.25 -21.89 7.05
CA TYR A 13 -19.55 -20.61 7.18
C TYR A 13 -19.95 -19.57 6.12
N ASP A 14 -20.02 -19.96 4.84
CA ASP A 14 -20.34 -19.04 3.74
C ASP A 14 -21.76 -18.47 3.88
N GLU A 15 -22.71 -19.32 4.30
CA GLU A 15 -24.09 -18.92 4.53
C GLU A 15 -24.22 -18.00 5.75
N ILE A 16 -23.49 -18.30 6.84
CA ILE A 16 -23.40 -17.41 8.00
C ILE A 16 -22.86 -16.03 7.58
N MET A 17 -21.86 -16.00 6.69
CA MET A 17 -21.30 -14.75 6.18
C MET A 17 -22.29 -13.98 5.31
N ASP A 18 -23.09 -14.65 4.49
CA ASP A 18 -24.12 -14.00 3.68
C ASP A 18 -25.21 -13.40 4.56
N MET A 19 -25.69 -14.13 5.57
CA MET A 19 -26.62 -13.59 6.57
C MET A 19 -26.06 -12.37 7.32
N ILE A 20 -24.75 -12.37 7.64
CA ILE A 20 -24.08 -11.21 8.25
C ILE A 20 -24.05 -10.03 7.27
N LYS A 21 -23.80 -10.24 5.98
CA LYS A 21 -23.82 -9.18 4.95
C LYS A 21 -25.20 -8.60 4.75
N GLU A 22 -26.25 -9.42 4.82
CA GLU A 22 -27.65 -9.00 4.77
C GLU A 22 -28.10 -8.23 6.02
N GLY A 23 -27.27 -8.22 7.08
CA GLY A 23 -27.53 -7.46 8.30
C GLY A 23 -28.42 -8.20 9.29
N LEU A 24 -28.54 -9.53 9.18
CA LEU A 24 -29.30 -10.32 10.15
C LEU A 24 -28.65 -10.30 11.54
N SER A 25 -29.51 -10.32 12.57
CA SER A 25 -29.04 -10.29 13.95
C SER A 25 -28.35 -11.61 14.33
N SER A 26 -27.36 -11.57 15.21
CA SER A 26 -26.68 -12.79 15.67
C SER A 26 -27.62 -13.80 16.34
N ARG A 27 -28.76 -13.36 16.89
CA ARG A 27 -29.80 -14.25 17.42
C ARG A 27 -30.56 -14.95 16.30
N THR A 28 -30.92 -14.21 15.25
CA THR A 28 -31.59 -14.75 14.06
C THR A 28 -30.73 -15.83 13.42
N ILE A 29 -29.44 -15.56 13.21
CA ILE A 29 -28.48 -16.51 12.64
C ILE A 29 -28.33 -17.74 13.55
N SER A 30 -28.17 -17.53 14.86
CA SER A 30 -28.05 -18.62 15.84
C SER A 30 -29.26 -19.56 15.85
N ASN A 31 -30.47 -18.99 15.77
CA ASN A 31 -31.70 -19.77 15.70
C ASN A 31 -31.80 -20.52 14.37
N TYR A 32 -31.52 -19.84 13.26
CA TYR A 32 -31.54 -20.46 11.92
C TYR A 32 -30.60 -21.67 11.82
N LEU A 33 -29.35 -21.55 12.27
CA LEU A 33 -28.39 -22.66 12.27
C LEU A 33 -28.88 -23.85 13.12
N LYS A 34 -29.53 -23.56 14.24
CA LYS A 34 -30.11 -24.59 15.10
C LYS A 34 -31.31 -25.26 14.46
N ASP A 35 -32.18 -24.50 13.82
CA ASP A 35 -33.45 -25.00 13.30
C ASP A 35 -33.26 -25.75 11.97
N GLU A 36 -32.40 -25.25 11.07
CA GLU A 36 -32.18 -25.85 9.75
C GLU A 36 -31.12 -26.97 9.78
N TYR A 37 -30.05 -26.78 10.55
CA TYR A 37 -28.88 -27.68 10.51
C TYR A 37 -28.61 -28.41 11.83
N ASN A 38 -29.41 -28.15 12.87
CA ASN A 38 -29.15 -28.63 14.23
C ASN A 38 -27.74 -28.23 14.74
N GLU A 39 -27.18 -27.14 14.20
CA GLU A 39 -25.86 -26.64 14.55
C GLU A 39 -25.97 -25.60 15.68
N ILE A 40 -25.29 -25.86 16.79
CA ILE A 40 -25.36 -25.00 17.98
C ILE A 40 -24.19 -24.02 17.99
N ILE A 41 -24.39 -22.88 17.35
CA ILE A 41 -23.51 -21.71 17.50
C ILE A 41 -24.25 -20.64 18.27
N SER A 42 -23.70 -20.22 19.41
CA SER A 42 -24.34 -19.19 20.23
C SER A 42 -24.32 -17.83 19.52
N HIS A 43 -25.40 -17.07 19.66
CA HIS A 43 -25.46 -15.68 19.21
C HIS A 43 -24.31 -14.82 19.73
N THR A 44 -23.79 -15.11 20.94
CA THR A 44 -22.60 -14.46 21.50
C THR A 44 -21.35 -14.77 20.69
N ALA A 45 -21.15 -16.03 20.28
CA ALA A 45 -20.02 -16.42 19.45
C ALA A 45 -20.05 -15.71 18.08
N ILE A 46 -21.23 -15.64 17.47
CA ILE A 46 -21.44 -14.92 16.20
C ILE A 46 -21.15 -13.42 16.39
N ASN A 47 -21.67 -12.79 17.45
CA ASN A 47 -21.43 -11.37 17.71
C ASN A 47 -19.93 -11.07 17.95
N ASN A 48 -19.25 -11.90 18.74
CA ASN A 48 -17.81 -11.77 18.97
C ASN A 48 -17.02 -11.91 17.65
N TYR A 49 -17.46 -12.84 16.80
CA TYR A 49 -16.86 -13.03 15.49
C TYR A 49 -17.02 -11.79 14.59
N ILE A 50 -18.23 -11.24 14.50
CA ILE A 50 -18.51 -9.99 13.76
C ILE A 50 -17.62 -8.84 14.27
N GLN A 51 -17.47 -8.69 15.59
CA GLN A 51 -16.60 -7.67 16.16
C GLN A 51 -15.13 -7.90 15.81
N SER A 52 -14.68 -9.16 15.80
CA SER A 52 -13.32 -9.49 15.38
C SER A 52 -13.05 -9.13 13.92
N LEU A 53 -14.04 -9.31 13.03
CA LEU A 53 -13.95 -8.90 11.62
C LEU A 53 -13.83 -7.39 11.48
N LYS A 54 -14.68 -6.63 12.19
CA LYS A 54 -14.62 -5.17 12.20
C LYS A 54 -13.26 -4.66 12.67
N ASN A 55 -12.70 -5.27 13.72
CA ASN A 55 -11.38 -4.93 14.24
C ASN A 55 -10.27 -5.27 13.24
N LYS A 56 -10.32 -6.44 12.59
CA LYS A 56 -9.36 -6.81 11.53
C LYS A 56 -9.40 -5.80 10.39
N ILE A 57 -10.59 -5.49 9.86
CA ILE A 57 -10.78 -4.52 8.77
C ILE A 57 -10.28 -3.13 9.18
N GLY A 58 -10.64 -2.65 10.38
CA GLY A 58 -10.15 -1.37 10.90
C GLY A 58 -8.63 -1.33 11.04
N SER A 59 -8.01 -2.41 11.52
CA SER A 59 -6.55 -2.51 11.65
C SER A 59 -5.83 -2.52 10.30
N GLU A 60 -6.41 -3.17 9.28
CA GLU A 60 -5.87 -3.17 7.91
C GLU A 60 -6.01 -1.79 7.27
N TYR A 61 -7.15 -1.13 7.46
CA TYR A 61 -7.37 0.24 6.98
C TYR A 61 -6.34 1.23 7.58
N HIS A 62 -6.08 1.12 8.89
CA HIS A 62 -5.05 1.92 9.54
C HIS A 62 -3.63 1.58 9.10
N LYS A 63 -3.31 0.30 8.85
CA LYS A 63 -2.02 -0.12 8.28
C LYS A 63 -1.80 0.49 6.89
N ARG A 64 -2.79 0.43 6.00
CA ARG A 64 -2.71 0.99 4.64
C ARG A 64 -2.50 2.51 4.64
N LYS A 65 -3.13 3.24 5.57
CA LYS A 65 -2.89 4.70 5.73
C LYS A 65 -1.47 5.03 6.17
N LYS A 66 -0.84 4.19 7.01
CA LYS A 66 0.52 4.43 7.51
C LYS A 66 1.63 4.07 6.50
N THR A 67 1.41 3.08 5.63
CA THR A 67 2.48 2.59 4.72
C THR A 67 2.55 3.28 3.36
N ASN A 68 1.45 3.85 2.84
CA ASN A 68 1.44 4.38 1.47
C ASN A 68 1.77 5.88 1.36
N VAL A 69 1.44 6.71 2.36
CA VAL A 69 1.71 8.16 2.27
C VAL A 69 3.21 8.50 2.36
N PRO A 70 4.03 7.89 3.24
CA PRO A 70 5.44 8.24 3.33
C PRO A 70 6.29 7.74 2.14
N LYS A 71 5.98 6.55 1.61
CA LYS A 71 6.79 5.90 0.55
C LYS A 71 6.59 6.54 -0.82
N ILE A 72 5.40 7.03 -1.14
CA ILE A 72 5.13 7.69 -2.43
C ILE A 72 5.85 9.04 -2.47
N VAL A 73 5.75 9.84 -1.40
CA VAL A 73 6.42 11.15 -1.30
C VAL A 73 7.96 10.99 -1.31
N GLN A 74 8.49 9.97 -0.66
CA GLN A 74 9.95 9.71 -0.67
C GLN A 74 10.43 9.29 -2.07
N ASN A 75 9.72 8.38 -2.74
CA ASN A 75 10.08 7.95 -4.09
C ASN A 75 10.01 9.08 -5.13
N GLU A 76 9.11 10.05 -4.97
CA GLU A 76 9.06 11.24 -5.85
C GLU A 76 10.21 12.21 -5.57
N ARG A 77 10.59 12.42 -4.29
CA ARG A 77 11.76 13.23 -3.94
C ARG A 77 13.06 12.62 -4.47
N ASP A 78 13.27 11.33 -4.26
CA ASP A 78 14.48 10.64 -4.71
C ASP A 78 14.62 10.62 -6.24
N LYS A 79 13.50 10.62 -6.99
CA LYS A 79 13.51 10.79 -8.45
C LYS A 79 13.88 12.21 -8.87
N LYS A 80 13.35 13.22 -8.17
CA LYS A 80 13.65 14.63 -8.46
C LYS A 80 15.11 14.97 -8.20
N ASP A 81 15.69 14.45 -7.11
CA ASP A 81 17.08 14.70 -6.76
C ASP A 81 18.05 14.09 -7.79
N LYS A 82 17.76 12.86 -8.26
CA LYS A 82 18.51 12.24 -9.37
C LYS A 82 18.42 13.02 -10.67
N SER A 83 17.24 13.59 -10.98
CA SER A 83 17.08 14.42 -12.17
C SER A 83 17.90 15.72 -12.07
N ASN A 84 17.93 16.35 -10.89
CA ASN A 84 18.71 17.57 -10.67
C ASN A 84 20.22 17.32 -10.76
N GLU A 85 20.69 16.17 -10.29
CA GLU A 85 22.10 15.79 -10.42
C GLU A 85 22.54 15.65 -11.88
N VAL A 86 21.71 15.01 -12.72
CA VAL A 86 21.98 14.86 -14.16
C VAL A 86 21.97 16.22 -14.87
N ILE A 87 21.01 17.09 -14.56
CA ILE A 87 20.93 18.44 -15.13
C ILE A 87 22.17 19.25 -14.74
N ASN A 88 22.54 19.26 -13.46
CA ASN A 88 23.71 20.01 -12.99
C ASN A 88 25.01 19.51 -13.62
N LYS A 89 25.15 18.19 -13.81
CA LYS A 89 26.29 17.63 -14.53
C LYS A 89 26.31 18.10 -15.99
N GLY A 90 25.18 18.06 -16.68
CA GLY A 90 25.07 18.56 -18.05
C GLY A 90 25.41 20.05 -18.20
N VAL A 91 24.98 20.89 -17.24
CA VAL A 91 25.34 22.33 -17.24
C VAL A 91 26.85 22.50 -17.03
N ASN A 92 27.45 21.79 -16.07
CA ASN A 92 28.90 21.87 -15.84
C ASN A 92 29.72 21.37 -17.05
N ASP A 93 29.25 20.34 -17.74
CA ASP A 93 29.89 19.81 -18.94
C ASP A 93 29.81 20.83 -20.10
N ILE A 94 28.68 21.53 -20.26
CA ILE A 94 28.52 22.62 -21.24
C ILE A 94 29.44 23.80 -20.91
N ASP A 95 29.46 24.26 -19.65
CA ASP A 95 30.36 25.34 -19.21
C ASP A 95 31.83 24.99 -19.45
N SER A 96 32.19 23.71 -19.32
CA SER A 96 33.54 23.23 -19.60
C SER A 96 33.88 23.29 -21.10
N LEU A 97 32.91 23.00 -21.97
CA LEU A 97 33.07 23.13 -23.42
C LEU A 97 33.19 24.60 -23.84
N ASP A 98 32.40 25.50 -23.27
CA ASP A 98 32.48 26.94 -23.54
C ASP A 98 33.85 27.51 -23.13
N ARG A 99 34.41 27.03 -22.01
CA ARG A 99 35.77 27.38 -21.60
C ARG A 99 36.82 26.87 -22.58
N ILE A 100 36.68 25.64 -23.10
CA ILE A 100 37.59 25.08 -24.11
C ILE A 100 37.51 25.89 -25.42
N ILE A 101 36.30 26.24 -25.87
CA ILE A 101 36.09 27.07 -27.06
C ILE A 101 36.71 28.44 -26.86
N SER A 102 36.42 29.10 -25.73
CA SER A 102 37.03 30.39 -25.38
C SER A 102 38.55 30.31 -25.33
N LEU A 103 39.12 29.21 -24.82
CA LEU A 103 40.57 29.01 -24.79
C LEU A 103 41.14 28.84 -26.20
N ALA A 104 40.46 28.10 -27.08
CA ALA A 104 40.85 27.90 -28.47
C ALA A 104 40.77 29.19 -29.30
N GLU A 105 39.75 30.01 -29.07
CA GLU A 105 39.59 31.34 -29.70
C GLU A 105 40.68 32.31 -29.22
N ASN A 106 40.98 32.32 -27.92
CA ASN A 106 42.08 33.12 -27.36
C ASN A 106 43.47 32.62 -27.77
N LEU A 107 43.59 31.33 -28.08
CA LEU A 107 44.82 30.72 -28.57
C LEU A 107 45.11 31.05 -30.02
N ASN A 108 44.20 31.73 -30.74
CA ASN A 108 44.31 32.25 -32.10
C ASN A 108 45.61 31.79 -32.74
N LEU A 109 45.61 30.50 -33.12
CA LEU A 109 46.77 29.79 -33.61
C LEU A 109 47.32 30.63 -34.75
N ASP A 110 48.45 31.29 -34.49
CA ASP A 110 49.21 31.99 -35.51
C ASP A 110 49.79 30.92 -36.44
N VAL A 111 48.98 30.50 -37.41
CA VAL A 111 49.41 29.58 -38.48
C VAL A 111 50.19 30.33 -39.57
N SER A 112 50.60 31.58 -39.33
CA SER A 112 51.42 32.37 -40.26
C SER A 112 52.92 32.03 -40.20
N GLY A 113 53.31 30.98 -39.47
CA GLY A 113 54.70 30.66 -39.14
C GLY A 113 55.19 29.26 -39.54
N ILE A 114 54.59 28.61 -40.55
CA ILE A 114 55.17 27.43 -41.23
C ILE A 114 55.29 27.71 -42.72
#